data_AF-G0MZM2-F1
#
_entry.id   AF-G0MZM2-F1
#
_cell.length_a   1.000
_cell.length_b   1.000
_cell.length_c   1.000
_cell.angle_alpha   90.00
_cell.angle_beta   90.00
_cell.angle_gamma   90.00
#
_symmetry.space_group_name_H-M   'P 1'
#
loop_
_entity.id
_entity.type
_entity.pdbx_description
1 polymer ?
#
loop_
_entity_poly.entity_id
_entity_poly.type
_entity_poly.pdbx_seq_one_letter_code
_entity_poly.pdbx_strand_id
1 'polypeptide(L)'
;MKTENKTRRLKQLIKVDVNRTVPLDKIQVWTKYLADEVFRSIPDGNEDMDIVITLDFSGTSGMRKHMKRMIMDSLEEELLR
;
A
#
# COMPACT_ATOMS: atom_id res chain seq x y z
N MET A 1 26.09 -20.67 -23.23
CA MET A 1 24.75 -20.84 -22.64
C MET A 1 24.39 -19.54 -21.92
N LYS A 2 23.38 -18.80 -22.39
CA LYS A 2 22.87 -17.62 -21.67
C LYS A 2 22.01 -18.12 -20.52
N THR A 3 22.50 -17.98 -19.30
CA THR A 3 21.70 -18.20 -18.10
C THR A 3 20.71 -17.05 -18.03
N GLU A 4 19.53 -17.20 -18.64
CA GLU A 4 18.40 -16.30 -18.40
C GLU A 4 18.01 -16.49 -16.93
N ASN A 5 18.54 -15.66 -16.05
CA ASN A 5 18.00 -15.49 -14.70
C ASN A 5 16.62 -14.85 -14.87
N LYS A 6 15.62 -15.67 -15.16
CA LYS A 6 14.21 -15.32 -15.01
C LYS A 6 13.94 -15.30 -13.53
N THR A 7 14.42 -14.28 -12.83
CA THR A 7 13.90 -13.92 -11.52
C THR A 7 12.42 -13.68 -11.74
N ARG A 8 11.58 -14.66 -11.42
CA ARG A 8 10.12 -14.52 -11.47
C ARG A 8 9.78 -13.49 -10.41
N ARG A 9 9.73 -12.22 -10.79
CA ARG A 9 9.24 -11.16 -9.91
C ARG A 9 7.83 -11.54 -9.47
N LEU A 10 7.71 -11.85 -8.19
CA LEU A 10 6.41 -12.09 -7.57
C LEU A 10 5.71 -10.74 -7.46
N LYS A 11 4.49 -10.66 -7.98
CA LYS A 11 3.63 -9.48 -7.84
C LYS A 11 2.58 -9.78 -6.79
N GLN A 12 2.68 -9.10 -5.65
CA GLN A 12 1.68 -9.22 -4.58
C GLN A 12 0.69 -8.06 -4.69
N LEU A 13 -0.60 -8.40 -4.82
CA LEU A 13 -1.68 -7.41 -4.88
C LEU A 13 -2.37 -7.32 -3.52
N ILE A 14 -2.27 -6.16 -2.88
CA ILE A 14 -2.96 -5.88 -1.61
C ILE A 14 -4.11 -4.91 -1.90
N LYS A 15 -5.35 -5.38 -1.71
CA LYS A 15 -6.55 -4.55 -1.85
C LYS A 15 -7.04 -4.11 -0.48
N VAL A 16 -7.21 -2.80 -0.31
CA VAL A 16 -7.61 -2.21 0.95
C VAL A 16 -8.88 -1.41 0.72
N ASP A 17 -9.95 -1.80 1.40
CA ASP A 17 -11.24 -1.14 1.28
C ASP A 17 -11.36 0.01 2.28
N VAL A 18 -11.45 1.23 1.77
CA VAL A 18 -11.58 2.47 2.55
C VAL A 18 -13.07 2.83 2.66
N ASN A 19 -13.80 1.99 3.38
CA ASN A 19 -15.25 2.09 3.59
C ASN A 19 -15.68 3.12 4.63
N ARG A 20 -14.74 3.72 5.37
CA ARG A 20 -15.04 4.69 6.43
C ARG A 20 -14.28 5.97 6.21
N THR A 21 -14.91 7.09 6.57
CA THR A 21 -14.26 8.40 6.62
C THR A 21 -13.15 8.34 7.66
N VAL A 22 -11.88 8.38 7.23
CA VAL A 22 -10.73 8.45 8.14
C VAL A 22 -10.62 9.90 8.63
N PRO A 23 -10.67 10.16 9.95
CA PRO A 23 -10.44 11.50 10.48
C PRO A 23 -9.05 12.02 10.08
N LEU A 24 -8.94 13.31 9.77
CA LEU A 24 -7.70 13.91 9.26
C LEU A 24 -6.50 13.69 10.21
N ASP A 25 -6.72 13.82 11.51
CA ASP A 25 -5.72 13.62 12.56
C ASP A 25 -5.28 12.15 12.72
N LYS A 26 -6.01 11.21 12.11
CA LYS A 26 -5.72 9.78 12.17
C LYS A 26 -5.12 9.21 10.88
N ILE A 27 -4.99 10.01 9.83
CA ILE A 27 -4.46 9.55 8.53
C ILE A 27 -3.07 8.93 8.70
N GLN A 28 -2.14 9.63 9.35
CA GLN A 28 -0.76 9.13 9.55
C GLN A 28 -0.71 7.81 10.32
N VAL A 29 -1.51 7.69 11.39
CA VAL A 29 -1.56 6.46 12.20
C VAL A 29 -2.10 5.30 11.37
N TRP A 30 -3.14 5.57 10.57
CA TRP A 30 -3.77 4.56 9.74
C TRP A 30 -2.87 4.11 8.58
N THR A 31 -2.20 5.04 7.88
CA THR A 31 -1.27 4.71 6.80
C THR A 31 -0.04 3.97 7.30
N LYS A 32 0.48 4.33 8.47
CA LYS A 32 1.57 3.57 9.13
C LYS A 32 1.15 2.14 9.44
N TYR A 33 -0.01 1.95 10.06
CA TYR A 33 -0.55 0.61 10.32
C TYR A 33 -0.67 -0.21 9.03
N LEU A 34 -1.13 0.42 7.94
CA LEU A 34 -1.24 -0.24 6.65
C LEU A 34 0.14 -0.65 6.11
N ALA A 35 1.12 0.24 6.15
CA ALA A 35 2.49 -0.04 5.72
C ALA A 35 3.10 -1.19 6.54
N ASP A 36 2.95 -1.17 7.87
CA ASP A 36 3.41 -2.25 8.75
C ASP A 36 2.78 -3.61 8.37
N GLU A 37 1.47 -3.65 8.04
CA GLU A 37 0.80 -4.86 7.55
C GLU A 37 1.38 -5.32 6.20
N VAL A 38 1.65 -4.38 5.29
CA VAL A 38 2.28 -4.70 4.00
C VAL A 38 3.65 -5.32 4.23
N PHE A 39 4.51 -4.70 5.03
CA PHE A 39 5.85 -5.22 5.32
C PHE A 39 5.80 -6.59 6.00
N ARG A 40 4.88 -6.80 6.96
CA ARG A 40 4.67 -8.12 7.60
C ARG A 40 4.19 -9.20 6.63
N SER A 41 3.54 -8.81 5.53
CA SER A 41 3.08 -9.75 4.50
C SER A 41 4.18 -10.15 3.52
N ILE A 42 5.36 -9.52 3.59
CA ILE A 42 6.53 -9.87 2.78
C ILE A 42 7.22 -11.07 3.43
N PRO A 43 7.35 -12.21 2.73
CA PRO A 43 8.11 -13.34 3.27
C PRO A 43 9.59 -12.98 3.40
N ASP A 44 10.19 -13.32 4.55
CA ASP A 44 11.62 -13.17 4.79
C ASP A 44 12.42 -13.89 3.69
N GLY A 45 13.34 -13.16 3.04
CA GLY A 45 14.28 -13.72 2.04
C GLY A 45 13.94 -13.50 0.56
N ASN A 46 12.89 -12.74 0.22
CA ASN A 46 12.62 -12.30 -1.15
C ASN A 46 12.98 -10.83 -1.36
N GLU A 47 14.19 -10.55 -1.85
CA GLU A 47 14.68 -9.19 -2.15
C GLU A 47 14.10 -8.62 -3.47
N ASP A 48 13.52 -9.45 -4.34
CA ASP A 48 13.00 -9.07 -5.66
C ASP A 48 11.46 -9.23 -5.77
N MET A 49 10.70 -8.50 -4.94
CA MET A 49 9.23 -8.53 -4.97
C MET A 49 8.64 -7.16 -5.32
N ASP A 50 7.81 -7.11 -6.36
CA ASP A 50 7.05 -5.91 -6.71
C ASP A 50 5.72 -5.92 -5.95
N ILE A 51 5.56 -5.00 -4.98
CA ILE A 51 4.32 -4.87 -4.20
C ILE A 51 3.43 -3.82 -4.85
N VAL A 52 2.17 -4.20 -5.12
CA VAL A 52 1.16 -3.28 -5.63
C VAL A 52 0.01 -3.19 -4.64
N ILE A 53 -0.17 -1.99 -4.07
CA ILE A 53 -1.25 -1.68 -3.15
C ILE A 53 -2.34 -0.92 -3.90
N THR A 54 -3.58 -1.39 -3.81
CA THR A 54 -4.75 -0.73 -4.37
C THR A 54 -5.68 -0.33 -3.24
N LEU A 55 -5.83 0.98 -3.03
CA LEU A 55 -6.83 1.53 -2.11
C LEU A 55 -8.13 1.76 -2.86
N ASP A 56 -9.19 1.08 -2.44
CA ASP A 56 -10.54 1.29 -2.95
C ASP A 56 -11.26 2.32 -2.08
N PHE A 57 -11.62 3.45 -2.69
CA PHE A 57 -12.38 4.53 -2.05
C PHE A 57 -13.83 4.61 -2.54
N SER A 58 -14.32 3.57 -3.23
CA SER A 58 -15.66 3.55 -3.83
C SER A 58 -16.78 3.55 -2.78
N GLY A 59 -16.55 2.97 -1.60
CA GLY A 59 -17.51 2.95 -0.48
C GLY A 59 -17.75 4.31 0.18
N THR A 60 -16.96 5.34 -0.14
CA THR A 60 -17.08 6.68 0.46
C THR A 60 -17.47 7.72 -0.59
N SER A 61 -18.77 7.78 -0.90
CA SER A 61 -19.37 8.72 -1.85
C SER A 61 -19.16 10.22 -1.53
N GLY A 62 -18.59 10.56 -0.36
CA GLY A 62 -18.27 11.93 0.07
C GLY A 62 -16.78 12.20 0.30
N MET A 63 -15.86 11.26 0.03
CA MET A 63 -14.45 11.47 0.32
C MET A 63 -13.83 12.51 -0.64
N ARG A 64 -13.46 13.68 -0.09
CA ARG A 64 -12.86 14.78 -0.86
C ARG A 64 -11.57 14.31 -1.54
N LYS A 65 -11.36 14.70 -2.80
CA LYS A 65 -10.13 14.40 -3.58
C LYS A 65 -8.84 14.71 -2.81
N HIS A 66 -8.85 15.79 -2.03
CA HIS A 66 -7.73 16.19 -1.19
C HIS A 66 -7.40 15.17 -0.09
N MET A 67 -8.41 14.54 0.52
CA MET A 67 -8.22 13.53 1.56
C MET A 67 -7.67 12.22 0.98
N LYS A 68 -8.15 11.81 -0.20
CA LYS A 68 -7.55 10.68 -0.95
C LYS A 68 -6.07 10.94 -1.21
N ARG A 69 -5.72 12.15 -1.64
CA ARG A 69 -4.32 12.54 -1.87
C ARG A 69 -3.50 12.45 -0.60
N MET A 70 -3.94 13.04 0.52
CA MET A 70 -3.20 12.93 1.78
C MET A 70 -2.98 11.48 2.23
N ILE A 71 -3.99 10.62 2.09
CA ILE A 71 -3.87 9.20 2.41
C ILE A 71 -2.83 8.52 1.50
N MET A 72 -2.86 8.79 0.20
CA MET A 72 -1.88 8.23 -0.75
C MET A 72 -0.46 8.73 -0.45
N ASP A 73 -0.29 10.05 -0.26
CA ASP A 73 1.01 10.67 0.02
C ASP A 73 1.60 10.15 1.35
N SER A 74 0.78 10.08 2.40
CA SER A 74 1.22 9.55 3.71
C SER A 74 1.54 8.06 3.64
N LEU A 75 0.84 7.27 2.81
CA LEU A 75 1.15 5.86 2.64
C LEU A 75 2.44 5.66 1.83
N GLU A 76 2.64 6.44 0.78
CA GLU A 76 3.87 6.41 -0.02
C GLU A 76 5.09 6.75 0.85
N GLU A 77 5.00 7.78 1.70
CA GLU A 77 6.05 8.12 2.66
C GLU A 77 6.38 6.97 3.62
N GLU A 78 5.39 6.26 4.15
CA GLU A 78 5.64 5.14 5.08
C GLU A 78 6.25 3.91 4.38
N LEU A 79 5.96 3.71 3.08
CA LEU A 79 6.49 2.58 2.30
C LEU A 79 7.91 2.80 1.77
N LEU A 80 8.35 4.07 1.68
CA LEU A 80 9.68 4.45 1.20
C LEU A 80 10.69 4.75 2.32
N ARG A 81 10.26 4.68 3.58
CA ARG A 81 11.11 4.83 4.77
C ARG A 81 11.94 3.58 5.03
#